data_AF-A0A7Z9XG05-F1
#
_entry.id   AF-A0A7Z9XG05-F1
#
_cell.length_a   1.000
_cell.length_b   1.000
_cell.length_c   1.000
_cell.angle_alpha   90.00
_cell.angle_beta   90.00
_cell.angle_gamma   90.00
#
_symmetry.space_group_name_H-M   'P 1'
#
loop_
_entity.id
_entity.type
_entity.pdbx_description
1 polymer ?
#
loop_
_entity_poly.entity_id
_entity_poly.type
_entity_poly.pdbx_seq_one_letter_code
_entity_poly.pdbx_strand_id
1 'polypeptide(L)'
;MTCYLIEISTGRLKELFLSMEQTICFVGHTHLLELISFDGEEVTRAPLCEGRSLIQRDQGYIINVGSVGQPRDGNKTAKYVVWDDCSNSIETRFIPYDIASTARKILELGYPKSNARRLW
;
A
#
# COMPACT_ATOMS: atom_id res chain seq x y z
N MET A 1 13.10 16.55 5.27
CA MET A 1 12.71 15.41 6.13
C MET A 1 11.63 14.65 5.37
N THR A 2 11.79 13.36 5.13
CA THR A 2 10.78 12.55 4.42
C THR A 2 9.61 12.29 5.36
N CYS A 3 8.39 12.65 4.96
CA CYS A 3 7.17 12.37 5.71
C CYS A 3 6.53 11.10 5.14
N TYR A 4 6.28 10.11 6.01
CA TYR A 4 5.61 8.87 5.61
C TYR A 4 4.09 9.02 5.76
N LEU A 5 3.32 8.34 4.91
CA LEU A 5 1.85 8.35 4.96
C LEU A 5 1.30 7.99 6.35
N ILE A 6 1.98 7.10 7.08
CA ILE A 6 1.60 6.70 8.44
C ILE A 6 1.67 7.85 9.45
N GLU A 7 2.55 8.82 9.23
CA GLU A 7 2.78 9.97 10.12
C GLU A 7 1.84 11.15 9.83
N ILE A 8 1.11 11.13 8.71
CA ILE A 8 0.22 12.23 8.34
C ILE A 8 -1.03 12.18 9.22
N SER A 9 -1.33 13.29 9.88
CA SER A 9 -2.53 13.43 10.71
C SER A 9 -3.80 13.46 9.86
N THR A 10 -4.92 13.04 10.45
CA THR A 10 -6.25 13.10 9.84
C THR A 10 -6.62 14.51 9.35
N GLY A 11 -6.27 15.55 10.13
CA GLY A 11 -6.51 16.94 9.73
C GLY A 11 -5.73 17.33 8.46
N ARG A 12 -4.45 16.92 8.38
CA ARG A 12 -3.64 17.18 7.19
C ARG A 12 -4.08 16.37 5.97
N LEU A 13 -4.54 15.13 6.19
CA LEU A 13 -5.16 14.32 5.13
C LEU A 13 -6.44 14.99 4.60
N LYS A 14 -7.26 15.56 5.47
CA LYS A 14 -8.46 16.31 5.05
C LYS A 14 -8.11 17.52 4.18
N GLU A 15 -7.14 18.32 4.59
CA GLU A 15 -6.61 19.43 3.78
C GLU A 15 -6.12 18.94 2.41
N LEU A 16 -5.39 17.81 2.40
CA LEU A 16 -4.88 17.21 1.17
C LEU A 16 -6.03 16.81 0.23
N PHE A 17 -7.04 16.08 0.71
CA PHE A 17 -8.21 15.70 -0.08
C PHE A 17 -8.96 16.91 -0.65
N LEU A 18 -9.15 17.96 0.14
CA LEU A 18 -9.83 19.18 -0.32
C LEU A 18 -9.04 19.96 -1.36
N SER A 19 -7.72 19.78 -1.41
CA SER A 19 -6.84 20.46 -2.37
C SER A 19 -6.55 19.64 -3.64
N MET A 20 -6.83 18.34 -3.62
CA MET A 20 -6.55 17.43 -4.72
C MET A 20 -7.69 17.44 -5.74
N GLU A 21 -7.33 17.43 -7.02
CA GLU A 21 -8.31 17.25 -8.12
C GLU A 21 -8.71 15.78 -8.29
N GLN A 22 -7.80 14.86 -7.96
CA GLN A 22 -8.03 13.43 -8.11
C GLN A 22 -8.74 12.86 -6.89
N THR A 23 -9.81 12.10 -7.14
CA THR A 23 -10.53 11.37 -6.09
C THR A 23 -9.85 10.06 -5.70
N ILE A 24 -8.90 9.55 -6.48
CA ILE A 24 -8.14 8.33 -6.17
C ILE A 24 -6.64 8.58 -6.36
N CYS A 25 -5.84 8.26 -5.35
CA CYS A 25 -4.39 8.36 -5.39
C CYS A 25 -3.75 7.06 -4.90
N PHE A 26 -2.92 6.44 -5.74
CA PHE A 26 -2.13 5.27 -5.38
C PHE A 26 -0.75 5.68 -4.91
N VAL A 27 -0.36 5.20 -3.74
CA VAL A 27 0.93 5.51 -3.12
C VAL A 27 1.65 4.23 -2.69
N GLY A 28 2.95 4.35 -2.44
CA GLY A 28 3.79 3.24 -1.98
C GLY A 28 4.80 3.72 -0.95
N HIS A 29 6.08 3.40 -1.17
CA HIS A 29 7.23 3.81 -0.35
C HIS A 29 7.34 3.16 1.05
N THR A 30 6.24 3.08 1.81
CA THR A 30 6.27 2.52 3.18
C THR A 30 6.33 1.00 3.22
N HIS A 31 5.88 0.34 2.14
CA HIS A 31 5.69 -1.11 2.03
C HIS A 31 4.57 -1.67 2.95
N LEU A 32 3.64 -0.80 3.37
CA LEU A 32 2.47 -1.15 4.16
C LEU A 32 1.21 -1.08 3.30
N LEU A 33 0.21 -1.87 3.65
CA LEU A 33 -1.12 -1.82 3.05
C LEU A 33 -2.04 -0.92 3.87
N GLU A 34 -2.63 0.07 3.23
CA GLU A 34 -3.55 1.00 3.89
C GLU A 34 -4.53 1.60 2.89
N LEU A 35 -5.79 1.72 3.32
CA LEU A 35 -6.84 2.46 2.64
C LEU A 35 -7.22 3.67 3.50
N ILE A 36 -7.05 4.85 2.95
CA ILE A 36 -7.51 6.10 3.56
C ILE A 36 -8.65 6.62 2.70
N SER A 37 -9.82 6.85 3.29
CA SER A 37 -11.01 7.37 2.62
C SER A 37 -11.44 8.71 3.19
N PHE A 38 -12.08 9.53 2.37
CA PHE A 38 -12.67 10.81 2.75
C PHE A 38 -14.05 10.96 2.10
N ASP A 39 -15.10 11.13 2.91
CA ASP A 39 -16.48 11.21 2.45
C ASP A 39 -16.97 12.65 2.21
N GLY A 40 -16.08 13.64 2.33
CA GLY A 40 -16.41 15.07 2.30
C GLY A 40 -16.42 15.72 3.69
N GLU A 41 -16.53 14.92 4.75
CA GLU A 41 -16.56 15.40 6.13
C GLU A 41 -15.46 14.78 6.98
N GLU A 42 -15.34 13.44 6.99
CA GLU A 42 -14.43 12.68 7.85
C GLU A 42 -13.41 11.90 7.02
N VAL A 43 -12.17 11.84 7.53
CA VAL A 43 -11.12 10.97 6.99
C VAL A 43 -11.03 9.71 7.85
N THR A 44 -11.19 8.55 7.21
CA THR A 44 -11.04 7.24 7.85
C THR A 44 -9.77 6.56 7.35
N ARG A 45 -9.07 5.86 8.25
CA ARG A 45 -7.93 5.00 7.91
C ARG A 45 -8.30 3.55 8.24
N ALA A 46 -8.05 2.65 7.30
CA ALA A 46 -8.30 1.23 7.46
C ALA A 46 -7.14 0.41 6.89
N PRO A 47 -6.83 -0.77 7.45
CA PRO A 47 -5.93 -1.70 6.79
C PRO A 47 -6.54 -2.16 5.47
N LEU A 48 -5.72 -2.29 4.42
CA LEU A 48 -6.16 -2.87 3.16
C LEU A 48 -5.91 -4.39 3.20
N CYS A 49 -6.99 -5.17 3.20
CA CYS A 49 -6.94 -6.64 3.27
C CYS A 49 -6.86 -7.28 1.88
N GLU A 50 -6.50 -8.56 1.82
CA GLU A 50 -6.60 -9.36 0.60
C GLU A 50 -8.06 -9.46 0.12
N GLY A 51 -8.24 -9.41 -1.20
CA GLY A 51 -9.53 -9.54 -1.85
C GLY A 51 -10.03 -8.22 -2.43
N ARG A 52 -11.32 -8.21 -2.78
CA ARG A 52 -11.96 -7.12 -3.50
C ARG A 52 -12.64 -6.14 -2.54
N SER A 53 -12.48 -4.85 -2.80
CA SER A 53 -13.18 -3.76 -2.12
C SER A 53 -13.79 -2.81 -3.15
N LEU A 54 -15.02 -2.36 -2.89
CA LEU A 54 -15.67 -1.34 -3.70
C LEU A 54 -15.19 0.05 -3.27
N ILE A 55 -15.11 0.95 -4.24
CA ILE A 55 -14.70 2.35 -4.09
C ILE A 55 -15.89 3.20 -4.52
N GLN A 56 -16.35 4.10 -3.65
CA GLN A 56 -17.49 4.97 -3.93
C GLN A 56 -17.03 6.16 -4.78
N ARG A 57 -17.75 6.49 -5.86
CA ARG A 57 -17.30 7.52 -6.82
C ARG A 57 -17.30 8.94 -6.24
N ASP A 58 -18.05 9.18 -5.18
CA ASP A 58 -18.24 10.46 -4.49
C ASP A 58 -17.30 10.65 -3.29
N GLN A 59 -16.38 9.70 -3.05
CA GLN A 59 -15.39 9.78 -1.98
C GLN A 59 -13.96 9.93 -2.52
N GLY A 60 -13.10 10.52 -1.69
CA GLY A 60 -11.65 10.58 -1.92
C GLY A 60 -10.94 9.36 -1.33
N TYR A 61 -9.92 8.85 -2.02
CA TYR A 61 -9.12 7.69 -1.60
C TYR A 61 -7.63 7.92 -1.77
N ILE A 62 -6.86 7.57 -0.74
CA ILE A 62 -5.42 7.31 -0.84
C ILE A 62 -5.19 5.83 -0.53
N ILE A 63 -4.64 5.11 -1.50
CA ILE A 63 -4.49 3.66 -1.47
C ILE A 63 -2.99 3.34 -1.44
N ASN A 64 -2.51 2.89 -0.28
CA ASN A 64 -1.14 2.41 -0.15
C ASN A 64 -1.05 0.94 -0.55
N VAL A 65 -0.38 0.69 -1.68
CA VAL A 65 -0.45 -0.60 -2.38
C VAL A 65 0.51 -1.67 -1.83
N GLY A 66 1.20 -1.37 -0.72
CA GLY A 66 2.15 -2.29 -0.10
C GLY A 66 3.46 -2.40 -0.87
N SER A 67 3.96 -3.63 -1.05
CA SER A 67 5.22 -3.89 -1.74
C SER A 67 5.23 -5.28 -2.36
N VAL A 68 5.70 -5.35 -3.60
CA VAL A 68 5.97 -6.63 -4.28
C VAL A 68 7.20 -7.31 -3.67
N GLY A 69 8.29 -6.57 -3.48
CA GLY A 69 9.60 -7.16 -3.18
C GLY A 69 9.98 -7.25 -1.71
N GLN A 70 9.46 -6.36 -0.85
CA GLN A 70 9.83 -6.34 0.58
C GLN A 70 8.68 -5.83 1.45
N PRO A 71 7.56 -6.57 1.58
CA PRO A 71 6.46 -6.18 2.48
C PRO A 71 6.94 -5.90 3.92
N ARG A 72 6.29 -4.95 4.62
CA ARG A 72 6.65 -4.56 6.00
C ARG A 72 5.48 -4.64 6.98
N ASP A 73 4.42 -5.33 6.58
CA ASP A 73 3.15 -5.47 7.31
C ASP A 73 3.03 -6.80 8.09
N GLY A 74 4.14 -7.52 8.28
CA GLY A 74 4.18 -8.81 8.98
C GLY A 74 3.79 -10.02 8.11
N ASN A 75 3.25 -9.81 6.90
CA ASN A 75 2.98 -10.88 5.94
C ASN A 75 4.03 -10.85 4.81
N LYS A 76 4.71 -11.97 4.57
CA LYS A 76 5.86 -12.04 3.66
C LYS A 76 5.49 -12.13 2.19
N THR A 77 4.22 -12.38 1.85
CA THR A 77 3.74 -12.48 0.47
C THR A 77 3.87 -11.16 -0.28
N ALA A 78 4.21 -11.24 -1.55
CA ALA A 78 4.27 -10.08 -2.44
C ALA A 78 2.87 -9.49 -2.61
N LYS A 79 2.76 -8.15 -2.62
CA LYS A 79 1.48 -7.45 -2.70
C LYS A 79 1.42 -6.53 -3.90
N TYR A 80 0.26 -6.51 -4.55
CA TYR A 80 -0.13 -5.50 -5.51
C TYR A 80 -1.64 -5.30 -5.49
N VAL A 81 -2.09 -4.19 -6.06
CA VAL A 81 -3.51 -3.83 -6.17
C VAL A 81 -3.87 -3.75 -7.65
N VAL A 82 -4.97 -4.39 -8.03
CA VAL A 82 -5.63 -4.20 -9.33
C VAL A 82 -6.74 -3.20 -9.13
N TRP A 83 -6.78 -2.14 -9.94
CA TRP A 83 -7.91 -1.21 -9.99
C TRP A 83 -8.75 -1.47 -11.24
N ASP A 84 -10.05 -1.59 -11.04
CA ASP A 84 -11.05 -1.71 -12.10
C ASP A 84 -12.01 -0.51 -12.03
N ASP A 85 -11.84 0.41 -12.99
CA ASP A 85 -12.65 1.62 -13.12
C ASP A 85 -14.09 1.35 -13.61
N CYS A 86 -14.30 0.27 -14.37
CA CYS A 86 -15.64 -0.09 -14.84
C CYS A 86 -16.53 -0.47 -13.65
N SER A 87 -15.99 -1.25 -12.71
CA SER A 87 -16.71 -1.70 -11.53
C SER A 87 -16.48 -0.86 -10.27
N ASN A 88 -15.63 0.16 -10.33
CA ASN A 88 -15.17 0.96 -9.18
C ASN A 88 -14.71 0.08 -8.03
N SER A 89 -13.76 -0.79 -8.32
CA SER A 89 -13.24 -1.68 -7.30
C SER A 89 -11.73 -1.77 -7.34
N ILE A 90 -11.18 -2.10 -6.19
CA ILE A 90 -9.80 -2.52 -6.07
C ILE A 90 -9.75 -3.97 -5.61
N GLU A 91 -8.77 -4.71 -6.09
CA GLU A 91 -8.48 -6.07 -5.66
C GLU A 91 -7.04 -6.13 -5.17
N THR A 92 -6.86 -6.32 -3.87
CA THR A 92 -5.55 -6.51 -3.27
C THR A 92 -5.19 -7.97 -3.35
N ARG A 93 -4.05 -8.29 -3.97
CA ARG A 93 -3.59 -9.66 -4.18
C ARG A 93 -2.33 -9.96 -3.40
N PHE A 94 -2.33 -11.10 -2.72
CA PHE A 94 -1.21 -11.58 -1.94
C PHE A 94 -0.62 -12.81 -2.65
N ILE A 95 0.62 -12.69 -3.11
CA ILE A 95 1.25 -13.73 -3.93
C ILE A 95 2.41 -14.38 -3.14
N PRO A 96 2.29 -15.67 -2.80
CA PRO A 96 3.43 -16.44 -2.31
C PRO A 96 4.55 -16.48 -3.36
N TYR A 97 5.79 -16.39 -2.91
CA TYR A 97 6.96 -16.54 -3.77
C TYR A 97 8.06 -17.29 -3.03
N ASP A 98 9.06 -17.75 -3.78
CA ASP A 98 10.22 -18.43 -3.21
C ASP A 98 11.18 -17.43 -2.54
N ILE A 99 10.89 -17.17 -1.26
CA ILE A 99 11.70 -16.30 -0.40
C ILE A 99 13.12 -16.85 -0.28
N ALA A 100 13.29 -18.17 -0.17
CA ALA A 100 14.60 -18.79 0.01
C ALA A 100 15.50 -18.60 -1.21
N SER A 101 14.96 -18.82 -2.41
CA SER A 101 15.70 -18.57 -3.66
C SER A 101 16.04 -17.10 -3.83
N THR A 102 15.14 -16.19 -3.49
CA THR A 102 15.40 -14.74 -3.56
C THR A 102 16.48 -14.31 -2.56
N ALA A 103 16.39 -14.75 -1.31
CA ALA A 103 17.38 -14.48 -0.28
C ALA A 103 18.76 -15.03 -0.65
N ARG A 104 18.84 -16.25 -1.19
CA ARG A 104 20.08 -16.86 -1.67
C ARG A 104 20.73 -16.04 -2.78
N LYS A 105 19.96 -15.62 -3.79
CA LYS A 105 20.46 -14.75 -4.88
C LYS A 105 21.03 -13.43 -4.35
N ILE A 106 20.36 -12.80 -3.38
CA ILE A 106 20.86 -11.56 -2.74
C ILE A 106 22.25 -11.80 -2.12
N LEU A 107 22.44 -12.92 -1.43
CA LEU A 107 23.71 -13.27 -0.78
C LEU A 107 24.80 -13.62 -1.81
N GLU A 108 24.46 -14.39 -2.84
CA GLU A 108 25.39 -14.76 -3.93
C GLU A 108 25.91 -13.54 -4.70
N LEU A 109 25.07 -12.52 -4.87
CA LEU A 109 25.44 -11.25 -5.50
C LEU A 109 26.26 -10.31 -4.58
N GLY A 110 26.51 -10.71 -3.32
CA GLY A 110 27.29 -9.92 -2.37
C GLY A 110 26.55 -8.70 -1.80
N TYR A 111 25.22 -8.62 -1.94
CA TYR A 111 24.44 -7.54 -1.34
C TYR A 111 24.38 -7.63 0.19
N PRO A 112 24.04 -6.54 0.90
CA PRO A 112 23.93 -6.55 2.35
C PRO A 112 23.04 -7.69 2.85
N LYS A 113 23.56 -8.49 3.80
CA LYS A 113 22.84 -9.64 4.39
C LYS A 113 21.50 -9.24 5.01
N SER A 114 21.36 -7.98 5.44
CA SER A 114 20.11 -7.42 5.95
C SER A 114 18.99 -7.45 4.90
N ASN A 115 19.28 -7.28 3.61
CA ASN A 115 18.27 -7.32 2.55
C ASN A 115 17.66 -8.72 2.41
N ALA A 116 18.49 -9.76 2.51
CA ALA A 116 18.04 -11.15 2.49
C ALA A 116 17.27 -11.51 3.77
N ARG A 117 17.74 -11.06 4.94
CA ARG A 117 17.09 -11.31 6.23
C ARG A 117 15.69 -10.69 6.31
N ARG A 118 15.51 -9.49 5.76
CA ARG A 118 14.23 -8.75 5.80
C ARG A 118 13.12 -9.37 4.95
N LEU A 119 13.41 -10.37 4.12
CA LEU A 119 12.36 -11.11 3.40
C LEU A 119 11.68 -12.16 4.29
N TRP A 120 12.28 -12.48 5.45
CA TRP A 120 11.78 -13.38 6.47
C TRP A 120 11.24 -12.61 7.66
#